data_AF-A0A6A2WG93-F1
#
_entry.id   AF-A0A6A2WG93-F1
#
_cell.length_a   1.000
_cell.length_b   1.000
_cell.length_c   1.000
_cell.angle_alpha   90.00
_cell.angle_beta   90.00
_cell.angle_gamma   90.00
#
_symmetry.space_group_name_H-M   'P 1'
#
loop_
_entity.id
_entity.type
_entity.pdbx_description
1 polymer ?
#
loop_
_entity_poly.entity_id
_entity_poly.type
_entity_poly.pdbx_seq_one_letter_code
_entity_poly.pdbx_strand_id
1 'polypeptide(L)' 'MHWGTSKVISVATTNAKDLRNNLPSLTDHNACRVIGKLIAERSKEADVYAMSYERIKGERIEGKLGIVLDTIKENGIIFV' A
#
# COMPACT_ATOMS: atom_id res chain seq x y z
N MET A 1 -3.30 -0.62 10.06
CA MET A 1 -4.44 -0.62 11.00
C MET A 1 -4.05 0.25 12.18
N HIS A 2 -4.95 1.09 12.69
CA HIS A 2 -4.65 1.85 13.91
C HIS A 2 -4.93 0.96 15.12
N TRP A 3 -3.90 0.56 15.87
CA TRP A 3 -4.05 -0.33 17.03
C TRP A 3 -4.85 0.31 18.16
N GLY A 4 -4.69 1.61 18.42
CA GLY A 4 -5.39 2.28 19.53
C GLY A 4 -6.91 2.30 19.39
N THR A 5 -7.44 2.34 18.16
CA THR A 5 -8.89 2.35 17.91
C THR A 5 -9.40 1.09 17.22
N SER A 6 -8.52 0.14 16.91
CA SER A 6 -8.83 -1.07 16.11
C SER A 6 -9.57 -0.76 14.79
N LYS A 7 -9.27 0.39 14.16
CA LYS A 7 -9.91 0.82 12.91
C LYS A 7 -8.93 0.77 11.74
N VAL A 8 -9.47 0.45 10.56
CA VAL A 8 -8.74 0.54 9.29
C VAL A 8 -8.89 1.98 8.78
N ILE A 9 -7.77 2.67 8.61
CA ILE A 9 -7.76 4.08 8.19
C ILE A 9 -7.92 4.19 6.67
N SER A 10 -7.09 3.44 5.94
CA SER A 10 -7.09 3.40 4.47
C SER A 10 -6.91 1.97 3.99
N VAL A 11 -7.44 1.69 2.80
CA VAL A 11 -7.32 0.40 2.09
C VAL A 11 -7.05 0.69 0.62
N ALA A 12 -6.20 -0.08 -0.02
CA ALA A 12 -6.04 -0.10 -1.46
C ALA A 12 -5.93 -1.55 -1.94
N THR A 13 -6.78 -1.95 -2.89
CA THR A 13 -6.77 -3.30 -3.45
C THR A 13 -7.00 -3.24 -4.97
N THR A 14 -6.41 -4.19 -5.69
CA THR A 14 -6.59 -4.31 -7.15
C THR A 14 -8.00 -4.77 -7.54
N ASN A 15 -8.74 -5.37 -6.61
CA ASN A 15 -10.12 -5.79 -6.81
C ASN A 15 -11.15 -4.65 -6.58
N ALA A 16 -10.71 -3.45 -6.20
CA ALA A 16 -11.61 -2.31 -6.12
C ALA A 16 -12.28 -2.05 -7.47
N LYS A 17 -13.59 -1.77 -7.48
CA LYS A 17 -14.40 -1.61 -8.70
C LYS A 17 -13.79 -0.62 -9.69
N ASP A 18 -13.20 0.45 -9.16
CA ASP A 18 -12.61 1.54 -9.94
C ASP A 18 -11.23 1.18 -10.50
N LEU A 19 -10.52 0.22 -9.91
CA LEU A 19 -9.21 -0.22 -10.38
C LEU A 19 -9.30 -1.42 -11.31
N ARG A 20 -10.22 -2.36 -11.03
CA ARG A 20 -10.27 -3.67 -11.69
C ARG A 20 -10.38 -3.59 -13.21
N ASN A 21 -11.10 -2.58 -13.72
CA ASN A 21 -11.31 -2.40 -15.16
C ASN A 21 -10.27 -1.49 -15.82
N ASN A 22 -9.52 -0.73 -15.02
CA ASN A 22 -8.55 0.26 -15.51
C ASN A 22 -7.13 -0.31 -15.57
N LEU A 23 -6.81 -1.35 -14.80
CA LEU A 23 -5.51 -2.00 -14.87
C LEU A 23 -5.46 -3.06 -15.98
N PRO A 24 -4.37 -3.09 -16.78
CA PRO A 24 -4.17 -4.13 -17.80
C PRO A 24 -3.93 -5.52 -17.18
N SER A 25 -3.39 -5.57 -15.96
CA SER A 25 -3.21 -6.80 -15.18
C SER A 25 -3.31 -6.48 -13.69
N LEU A 26 -3.89 -7.42 -12.94
CA LEU A 26 -4.12 -7.30 -11.50
C LEU A 26 -2.93 -7.81 -10.67
N THR A 27 -1.96 -8.48 -11.29
CA THR A 27 -0.86 -9.17 -10.60
C THR A 27 0.53 -8.68 -11.02
N ASP A 28 0.62 -7.75 -11.96
CA ASP A 28 1.88 -7.25 -12.49
C ASP A 28 2.60 -6.31 -11.52
N HIS A 29 3.89 -6.09 -11.76
CA HIS A 29 4.69 -5.09 -11.03
C HIS A 29 4.14 -3.67 -11.17
N ASN A 30 3.47 -3.35 -12.29
CA ASN A 30 2.82 -2.05 -12.45
C ASN A 30 1.63 -1.90 -11.49
N ALA A 31 0.85 -2.98 -11.28
CA ALA A 31 -0.24 -2.97 -10.32
C ALA A 31 0.26 -2.70 -8.90
N CYS A 32 1.40 -3.28 -8.52
CA CYS A 32 2.05 -3.00 -7.23
C CYS A 32 2.37 -1.51 -7.05
N ARG A 33 2.92 -0.85 -8.07
CA ARG A 33 3.22 0.60 -8.02
C ARG A 33 1.96 1.44 -7.90
N VAL A 34 0.94 1.14 -8.70
CA VAL A 34 -0.35 1.85 -8.64
C VAL A 34 -0.96 1.74 -7.25
N ILE A 35 -0.97 0.54 -6.66
CA ILE A 35 -1.48 0.32 -5.30
C ILE A 35 -0.65 1.04 -4.25
N GLY A 36 0.68 0.97 -4.34
CA GLY A 36 1.59 1.66 -3.42
C GLY A 36 1.40 3.18 -3.44
N LYS A 37 1.18 3.76 -4.62
CA LYS A 37 0.85 5.18 -4.76
C LYS A 37 -0.53 5.49 -4.17
N LEU A 38 -1.54 4.71 -4.53
CA LEU A 38 -2.92 4.94 -4.10
C LEU A 38 -3.08 4.86 -2.58
N ILE A 39 -2.42 3.91 -1.92
CA ILE A 39 -2.49 3.81 -0.46
C ILE A 39 -1.78 4.99 0.21
N ALA A 40 -0.67 5.46 -0.35
CA ALA A 40 0.03 6.62 0.17
C ALA A 40 -0.81 7.91 0.04
N GLU A 41 -1.47 8.11 -1.09
CA GLU A 41 -2.40 9.24 -1.30
C GLU A 41 -3.57 9.19 -0.30
N ARG A 42 -4.26 8.05 -0.18
CA ARG A 42 -5.37 7.88 0.77
C ARG A 42 -4.95 8.04 2.22
N SER A 43 -3.75 7.58 2.58
CA SER A 43 -3.20 7.77 3.92
C SER A 43 -2.93 9.23 4.23
N LYS A 44 -2.40 10.01 3.27
CA LYS A 44 -2.21 11.45 3.43
C LYS A 44 -3.52 12.23 3.52
N GLU A 45 -4.53 11.84 2.75
CA GLU A 45 -5.89 12.41 2.87
C GLU A 45 -6.47 12.21 4.28
N ALA A 46 -6.08 11.13 4.95
CA ALA A 46 -6.43 10.84 6.34
C ALA A 46 -5.44 11.39 7.38
N ASP A 47 -4.52 12.28 6.97
CA ASP A 47 -3.48 12.90 7.81
C ASP A 47 -2.48 11.91 8.44
N VAL A 48 -2.22 10.79 7.76
CA VAL A 48 -1.28 9.74 8.20
C VAL A 48 -0.02 9.74 7.32
N TYR A 49 1.10 10.15 7.92
CA TYR A 49 2.41 10.21 7.26
C TYR A 49 3.40 9.15 7.75
N ALA A 50 3.09 8.45 8.84
CA ALA A 50 3.94 7.42 9.41
C ALA A 50 3.18 6.11 9.59
N MET A 51 3.81 4.98 9.24
CA MET A 51 3.23 3.65 9.41
C MET A 51 4.29 2.59 9.67
N SER A 52 3.93 1.51 10.36
CA SER A 52 4.77 0.33 10.52
C SER A 52 4.32 -0.77 9.54
N TYR A 53 5.28 -1.43 8.88
CA TYR A 53 4.97 -2.60 8.07
C TYR A 53 5.09 -3.88 8.90
N GLU A 54 3.97 -4.58 9.07
CA GLU A 54 3.93 -5.88 9.74
C GLU A 54 4.31 -6.98 8.74
N ARG A 55 5.46 -7.61 8.96
CA ARG A 55 5.92 -8.76 8.16
C ARG A 55 5.23 -10.03 8.62
N ILE A 56 4.83 -10.87 7.66
CA ILE A 56 4.43 -12.24 7.97
C ILE A 56 5.69 -13.07 8.22
N LYS A 57 5.65 -13.99 9.20
CA LYS A 57 6.80 -14.84 9.54
C LYS A 57 7.26 -15.63 8.31
N GLY A 58 8.51 -15.45 7.90
CA GLY A 58 9.11 -16.11 6.73
C GLY A 58 8.95 -15.33 5.41
N GLU A 59 8.32 -14.15 5.43
CA GLU A 59 8.17 -13.29 4.26
C GLU A 59 9.47 -12.52 3.97
N ARG A 60 9.96 -12.62 2.72
CA ARG A 60 11.11 -11.85 2.25
C ARG A 60 10.61 -10.57 1.58
N ILE A 61 11.20 -9.43 1.93
CA ILE A 61 10.94 -8.16 1.24
C ILE A 61 11.73 -8.15 -0.06
N GLU A 62 11.21 -8.86 -1.06
CA GLU A 62 11.78 -8.94 -2.40
C GLU A 62 10.64 -8.97 -3.43
N GLY A 63 10.94 -8.59 -4.68
CA GLY A 63 9.97 -8.60 -5.77
C GLY A 63 8.78 -7.65 -5.55
N LYS A 64 7.56 -8.17 -5.64
CA LYS A 64 6.31 -7.38 -5.59
C LYS A 64 6.17 -6.58 -4.30
N LEU A 65 6.51 -7.20 -3.16
CA LEU A 65 6.38 -6.56 -1.86
C LEU A 65 7.35 -5.38 -1.71
N GLY A 66 8.60 -5.57 -2.14
CA GLY A 66 9.60 -4.51 -2.15
C GLY A 66 9.14 -3.31 -2.98
N ILE A 67 8.62 -3.55 -4.19
CA ILE A 67 8.09 -2.50 -5.06
C ILE A 67 6.97 -1.70 -4.38
N VAL A 68 6.04 -2.36 -3.68
CA VAL A 68 4.96 -1.66 -2.96
C VAL A 68 5.53 -0.76 -1.87
N LEU A 69 6.41 -1.29 -1.02
CA LEU A 69 6.99 -0.55 0.10
C LEU A 69 7.86 0.62 -0.39
N ASP A 70 8.67 0.40 -1.42
CA ASP A 70 9.49 1.45 -2.03
C ASP A 70 8.59 2.55 -2.60
N THR A 71 7.51 2.19 -3.31
CA THR A 71 6.57 3.17 -3.85
C THR A 71 5.89 3.98 -2.75
N ILE A 72 5.48 3.34 -1.63
CA ILE A 72 4.87 4.06 -0.50
C ILE A 72 5.85 5.08 0.09
N LYS A 73 7.12 4.67 0.24
CA LYS A 73 8.19 5.52 0.76
C LYS A 73 8.48 6.71 -0.17
N GLU A 74 8.58 6.45 -1.47
CA GLU A 74 8.77 7.48 -2.50
C GLU A 74 7.62 8.50 -2.51
N ASN A 75 6.40 8.05 -2.21
CA ASN A 75 5.25 8.92 -2.09
C ASN A 75 5.16 9.63 -0.74
N GLY A 76 6.22 9.68 0.07
CA GLY A 76 6.33 10.55 1.24
C GLY A 76 5.69 10.02 2.52
N ILE A 77 5.51 8.71 2.62
CA ILE A 77 5.19 8.04 3.88
C ILE A 77 6.46 7.48 4.52
N ILE A 78 6.61 7.70 5.82
CA ILE A 78 7.75 7.24 6.60
C ILE A 78 7.40 5.90 7.25
N PHE A 79 8.29 4.93 7.11
CA PHE A 79 8.18 3.68 7.87
C PHE A 79 8.89 3.80 9.22
N VAL A 80 8.17 3.48 10.30
CA VAL A 80 8.64 3.48 11.71
C VAL A 80 8.59 2.09 12.32
#